data_AF-A0A7W9PMF0-F1
#
_entry.id   AF-A0A7W9PMF0-F1
#
_cell.length_a   1.000
_cell.length_b   1.000
_cell.length_c   1.000
_cell.angle_alpha   90.00
_cell.angle_beta   90.00
_cell.angle_gamma   90.00
#
_symmetry.space_group_name_H-M   'P 1'
#
loop_
_entity.id
_entity.type
_entity.pdbx_description
1 polymer ?
#
loop_
_entity_poly.entity_id
_entity_poly.type
_entity_poly.pdbx_seq_one_letter_code
_entity_poly.pdbx_strand_id
1 'polypeptide(L)'
;MSTPHVERPNLPEYMTWEELERLPDEIAGQIELWDGRVVWVRRGPAEHQDCSVELRSALRRCARDHMSNHPEHCWRATTGTNVFFGATGKSDFVTPDFLVYHCLERRYQEIRATDVYIAGEVLSPSNTERDIEAKKTRYAGAGIPWYWEVLLGTERPISIVRAYALETGHGRLPAGVSPLRPANYVVAGEWASAQTDGITFDFPFPIRIPWSELEF
;
A
#
# COMPACT_ATOMS: atom_id res chain seq x y z
N MET A 1 -8.19 3.92 -26.37
CA MET A 1 -7.97 5.39 -26.38
C MET A 1 -6.80 5.66 -25.44
N SER A 2 -5.65 6.09 -25.94
CA SER A 2 -4.51 6.42 -25.09
C SER A 2 -4.89 7.59 -24.19
N THR A 3 -4.75 7.41 -22.87
CA THR A 3 -4.83 8.52 -21.91
C THR A 3 -3.93 9.65 -22.38
N PRO A 4 -4.39 10.92 -22.35
CA PRO A 4 -3.56 12.04 -22.75
C PRO A 4 -2.29 12.02 -21.89
N HIS A 5 -1.15 11.96 -22.57
CA HIS A 5 0.15 12.09 -21.93
C HIS A 5 0.20 13.52 -21.41
N VAL A 6 -0.11 13.73 -20.13
CA VAL A 6 0.17 15.02 -19.49
C VAL A 6 1.68 15.18 -19.59
N GLU A 7 2.11 16.18 -20.35
CA GLU A 7 3.52 16.53 -20.47
C GLU A 7 3.99 16.87 -19.05
N ARG A 8 4.95 16.09 -18.52
CA ARG A 8 5.38 16.25 -17.13
C ARG A 8 6.01 17.64 -17.02
N PRO A 9 5.40 18.59 -16.29
CA PRO A 9 5.99 19.91 -16.13
C PRO A 9 7.36 19.78 -15.46
N ASN A 10 8.25 20.72 -15.76
CA ASN A 10 9.54 20.80 -15.08
C ASN A 10 9.31 21.30 -13.65
N LEU A 11 9.12 20.36 -12.72
CA LEU A 11 8.96 20.62 -11.30
C LEU A 11 10.33 20.61 -10.59
N PRO A 12 10.48 21.31 -9.45
CA PRO A 12 11.69 21.22 -8.64
C PRO A 12 11.92 19.77 -8.15
N GLU A 13 13.17 19.41 -7.87
CA GLU A 13 13.50 18.08 -7.33
C GLU A 13 12.86 17.86 -5.94
N TYR A 14 12.69 18.93 -5.17
CA TYR A 14 12.07 18.93 -3.85
C TYR A 14 10.95 19.96 -3.78
N MET A 15 9.88 19.64 -3.08
CA MET A 15 8.78 20.54 -2.77
C MET A 15 8.14 20.20 -1.42
N THR A 16 7.48 21.20 -0.85
CA THR A 16 6.62 21.06 0.32
C THR A 16 5.21 20.60 -0.08
N TRP A 17 4.45 20.10 0.90
CA TRP A 17 3.04 19.79 0.71
C TRP A 17 2.24 21.03 0.24
N GLU A 18 2.52 22.20 0.80
CA GLU A 18 1.84 23.45 0.45
C GLU A 18 2.15 23.92 -0.98
N GLU A 19 3.32 23.57 -1.51
CA GLU A 19 3.64 23.80 -2.93
C GLU A 19 2.94 22.79 -3.83
N LEU A 20 2.83 21.52 -3.40
CA LEU A 20 2.13 20.48 -4.14
C LEU A 20 0.64 20.80 -4.27
N GLU A 21 0.00 21.31 -3.21
CA GLU A 21 -1.40 21.73 -3.21
C GLU A 21 -1.70 22.92 -4.14
N ARG A 22 -0.68 23.65 -4.59
CA ARG A 22 -0.85 24.74 -5.57
C ARG A 22 -0.78 24.26 -7.01
N LEU A 23 -0.37 23.01 -7.25
CA LEU A 23 -0.38 22.42 -8.59
C LEU A 23 -1.81 22.06 -9.00
N PRO A 24 -2.09 21.99 -10.32
CA PRO A 24 -3.35 21.43 -10.80
C PRO A 24 -3.56 19.98 -10.30
N ASP A 25 -4.80 19.63 -9.96
CA ASP A 25 -5.15 18.32 -9.37
C ASP A 25 -4.67 17.14 -10.23
N GLU A 26 -4.73 17.28 -11.56
CA GLU A 26 -4.27 16.27 -12.51
C GLU A 26 -2.75 16.02 -12.44
N ILE A 27 -1.97 17.01 -12.01
CA ILE A 27 -0.53 16.91 -11.79
C ILE A 27 -0.24 16.45 -10.36
N ALA A 28 -0.84 17.11 -9.37
CA ALA A 28 -0.64 16.79 -7.96
C ALA A 28 -1.00 15.31 -7.65
N GLY A 29 -2.09 14.81 -8.23
CA GLY A 29 -2.52 13.42 -8.08
C GLY A 29 -1.62 12.38 -8.78
N GLN A 30 -0.52 12.80 -9.41
CA GLN A 30 0.51 11.91 -9.97
C GLN A 30 1.84 12.01 -9.22
N ILE A 31 1.86 12.68 -8.07
CA ILE A 31 3.07 12.96 -7.31
C ILE A 31 2.91 12.44 -5.88
N GLU A 32 3.90 11.68 -5.44
CA GLU A 32 4.20 11.45 -4.04
C GLU A 32 5.38 12.32 -3.61
N LEU A 33 5.44 12.69 -2.33
CA LEU A 33 6.60 13.35 -1.75
C LEU A 33 7.34 12.40 -0.82
N TRP A 34 8.58 12.09 -1.14
CA TRP A 34 9.42 11.21 -0.34
C TRP A 34 10.44 12.06 0.40
N ASP A 35 10.09 12.47 1.63
CA ASP A 35 10.85 13.47 2.39
C ASP A 35 11.11 14.75 1.57
N GLY A 36 10.03 15.29 1.01
CA GLY A 36 10.01 16.47 0.14
C GLY A 36 10.43 16.19 -1.29
N ARG A 37 11.10 15.07 -1.60
CA ARG A 37 11.51 14.74 -2.97
C ARG A 37 10.30 14.43 -3.84
N VAL A 38 10.21 15.06 -5.01
CA VAL A 38 9.13 14.82 -5.98
C VAL A 38 9.29 13.45 -6.64
N VAL A 39 8.31 12.58 -6.45
CA VAL A 39 8.28 11.23 -7.05
C VAL A 39 7.03 11.08 -7.89
N TRP A 40 7.22 10.82 -9.19
CA TRP A 40 6.13 10.61 -10.13
C TRP A 40 5.56 9.20 -10.02
N VAL A 41 4.32 9.10 -9.59
CA VAL A 41 3.56 7.84 -9.59
C VAL A 41 3.01 7.59 -10.98
N ARG A 42 3.23 6.38 -11.50
CA ARG A 42 2.65 5.96 -12.77
C ARG A 42 1.23 5.47 -12.53
N ARG A 43 0.28 5.87 -13.38
CA ARG A 43 -1.03 5.23 -13.42
C ARG A 43 -0.88 3.85 -14.07
N GLY A 44 -1.26 2.82 -13.32
CA GLY A 44 -1.40 1.47 -13.86
C GLY A 44 -2.52 1.37 -14.91
N PRO A 45 -2.64 0.23 -15.61
CA PRO A 45 -3.75 -0.05 -16.52
C PRO A 45 -5.08 -0.16 -15.75
N ALA A 46 -6.22 -0.31 -16.45
CA ALA A 46 -7.54 -0.34 -15.80
C ALA A 46 -7.64 -1.47 -14.76
N GLU A 47 -7.09 -2.63 -15.10
CA GLU A 47 -7.00 -3.84 -14.29
C GLU A 47 -6.33 -3.59 -12.94
N HIS A 48 -5.41 -2.63 -12.86
CA HIS A 48 -4.78 -2.24 -11.61
C HIS A 48 -5.78 -1.59 -10.66
N GLN A 49 -6.66 -0.71 -11.18
CA GLN A 49 -7.69 -0.06 -10.36
C GLN A 49 -8.78 -1.06 -9.96
N ASP A 50 -9.20 -1.93 -10.88
CA ASP A 50 -10.19 -2.97 -10.61
C ASP A 50 -9.69 -3.91 -9.51
N CYS A 51 -8.45 -4.40 -9.63
CA CYS A 51 -7.81 -5.21 -8.59
C CYS A 51 -7.77 -4.50 -7.22
N SER A 52 -7.41 -3.22 -7.20
CA SER A 52 -7.33 -2.43 -5.96
C SER A 52 -8.70 -2.30 -5.29
N VAL A 53 -9.75 -2.09 -6.08
CA VAL A 53 -11.13 -1.95 -5.61
C VAL A 53 -11.67 -3.27 -5.07
N GLU A 54 -11.43 -4.39 -5.74
CA GLU A 54 -11.90 -5.70 -5.30
C GLU A 54 -11.20 -6.15 -4.02
N LEU A 55 -9.87 -6.00 -3.94
CA LEU A 55 -9.13 -6.28 -2.71
C LEU A 55 -9.61 -5.43 -1.53
N ARG A 56 -9.79 -4.13 -1.75
CA ARG A 56 -10.35 -3.25 -0.71
C ARG A 56 -11.73 -3.73 -0.27
N SER A 57 -12.58 -4.16 -1.20
CA SER A 57 -13.95 -4.59 -0.90
C SER A 57 -13.97 -5.91 -0.13
N ALA A 58 -13.14 -6.87 -0.52
CA ALA A 58 -12.97 -8.13 0.19
C ALA A 58 -12.39 -7.93 1.61
N LEU A 59 -11.32 -7.13 1.75
CA LEU A 59 -10.76 -6.76 3.06
C LEU A 59 -11.78 -6.05 3.94
N ARG A 60 -12.58 -5.15 3.38
CA ARG A 60 -13.66 -4.46 4.11
C ARG A 60 -14.72 -5.43 4.62
N ARG A 61 -15.07 -6.46 3.85
CA ARG A 61 -16.00 -7.50 4.30
C ARG A 61 -15.41 -8.27 5.46
N CYS A 62 -14.20 -8.82 5.33
CA CYS A 62 -13.54 -9.57 6.41
C CYS A 62 -13.42 -8.73 7.71
N ALA A 63 -13.07 -7.45 7.58
CA ALA A 63 -13.01 -6.53 8.72
C ALA A 63 -14.37 -6.37 9.41
N ARG A 64 -15.45 -6.19 8.63
CA ARG A 64 -16.81 -6.05 9.15
C ARG A 64 -17.30 -7.31 9.84
N ASP A 65 -17.04 -8.47 9.24
CA ASP A 65 -17.43 -9.76 9.82
C ASP A 65 -16.75 -9.96 11.17
N HIS A 66 -15.46 -9.63 11.27
CA HIS A 66 -14.74 -9.73 12.54
C HIS A 66 -15.24 -8.72 13.59
N MET A 67 -15.44 -7.44 13.22
CA MET A 67 -15.98 -6.41 14.12
C MET A 67 -17.40 -6.68 14.60
N SER A 68 -18.20 -7.44 13.85
CA SER A 68 -19.56 -7.82 14.28
C SER A 68 -19.56 -8.62 15.58
N ASN A 69 -18.46 -9.35 15.84
CA ASN A 69 -18.26 -10.14 17.06
C ASN A 69 -17.27 -9.49 18.05
N HIS A 70 -16.59 -8.41 17.65
CA HIS A 70 -15.53 -7.73 18.40
C HIS A 70 -15.70 -6.20 18.28
N PRO A 71 -16.74 -5.61 18.90
CA PRO A 71 -17.09 -4.21 18.74
C PRO A 71 -16.06 -3.23 19.34
N GLU A 72 -15.12 -3.72 20.16
CA GLU A 72 -13.98 -2.97 20.67
C GLU A 72 -12.96 -2.63 19.58
N HIS A 73 -12.99 -3.35 18.47
CA HIS A 73 -12.12 -3.09 17.33
C HIS A 73 -12.82 -2.26 16.26
N CYS A 74 -12.05 -1.38 15.60
CA CYS A 74 -12.58 -0.55 14.52
C CYS A 74 -11.57 -0.41 13.39
N TRP A 75 -11.83 -1.12 12.29
CA TRP A 75 -11.03 -1.07 11.06
C TRP A 75 -11.83 -0.54 9.88
N ARG A 76 -11.12 0.14 8.99
CA ARG A 76 -11.62 0.62 7.70
C ARG A 76 -10.68 0.16 6.60
N ALA A 77 -11.23 -0.12 5.43
CA ALA A 77 -10.46 -0.35 4.22
C ALA A 77 -10.78 0.70 3.16
N THR A 78 -9.77 1.19 2.44
CA THR A 78 -9.92 2.20 1.38
C THR A 78 -8.85 2.04 0.30
N THR A 79 -8.92 2.86 -0.75
CA THR A 79 -8.04 2.84 -1.93
C THR A 79 -7.56 4.25 -2.24
N GLY A 80 -6.36 4.40 -2.79
CA GLY A 80 -5.90 5.63 -3.46
C GLY A 80 -5.92 6.89 -2.57
N THR A 81 -5.53 6.75 -1.30
CA THR A 81 -5.42 7.90 -0.37
C THR A 81 -4.03 7.99 0.24
N ASN A 82 -3.62 9.20 0.61
CA ASN A 82 -2.26 9.45 1.09
C ASN A 82 -2.09 8.94 2.52
N VAL A 83 -0.97 8.27 2.76
CA VAL A 83 -0.48 7.88 4.08
C VAL A 83 0.74 8.73 4.40
N PHE A 84 0.62 9.60 5.39
CA PHE A 84 1.69 10.49 5.80
C PHE A 84 2.57 9.85 6.88
N PHE A 85 3.88 9.87 6.70
CA PHE A 85 4.83 9.21 7.60
C PHE A 85 5.26 10.12 8.77
N GLY A 86 5.25 11.43 8.59
CA GLY A 86 5.52 12.39 9.66
C GLY A 86 4.38 12.48 10.68
N ALA A 87 4.71 12.76 11.95
CA ALA A 87 3.72 12.97 13.00
C ALA A 87 2.86 14.24 12.77
N THR A 88 3.45 15.26 12.14
CA THR A 88 2.79 16.55 11.88
C THR A 88 2.97 17.03 10.43
N GLY A 89 4.10 16.71 9.78
CA GLY A 89 4.38 17.10 8.40
C GLY A 89 3.65 16.25 7.36
N LYS A 90 3.47 16.83 6.16
CA LYS A 90 2.80 16.17 5.02
C LYS A 90 3.68 16.04 3.76
N SER A 91 4.88 16.59 3.80
CA SER A 91 5.86 16.47 2.72
C SER A 91 6.53 15.10 2.65
N ASP A 92 6.10 14.14 3.47
CA ASP A 92 6.52 12.76 3.40
C ASP A 92 5.29 11.83 3.41
N PHE A 93 4.93 11.33 2.24
CA PHE A 93 3.81 10.42 2.06
C PHE A 93 3.97 9.50 0.86
N VAL A 94 3.17 8.45 0.88
CA VAL A 94 2.91 7.59 -0.26
C VAL A 94 1.41 7.35 -0.39
N THR A 95 0.99 6.85 -1.54
CA THR A 95 -0.40 6.48 -1.82
C THR A 95 -0.44 4.97 -2.10
N PRO A 96 -0.81 4.14 -1.11
CA PRO A 96 -1.06 2.73 -1.33
C PRO A 96 -2.28 2.54 -2.22
N ASP A 97 -2.28 1.46 -3.00
CA ASP A 97 -3.39 1.12 -3.88
C ASP A 97 -4.63 0.69 -3.10
N PHE A 98 -4.40 -0.08 -2.03
CA PHE A 98 -5.38 -0.39 -1.01
C PHE A 98 -4.74 -0.37 0.37
N LEU A 99 -5.53 -0.09 1.40
CA LEU A 99 -5.06 -0.11 2.78
C LEU A 99 -6.16 -0.49 3.76
N VAL A 100 -5.73 -1.02 4.92
CA VAL A 100 -6.55 -1.22 6.11
C VAL A 100 -5.98 -0.37 7.24
N TYR A 101 -6.82 0.42 7.91
CA TYR A 101 -6.41 1.35 8.96
C TYR A 101 -7.45 1.41 10.09
N HIS A 102 -7.08 1.97 11.24
CA HIS A 102 -8.00 2.15 12.36
C HIS A 102 -9.07 3.23 12.05
N CYS A 103 -10.23 3.15 12.72
CA CYS A 103 -11.20 4.24 12.64
C CYS A 103 -10.68 5.51 13.30
N LEU A 104 -10.43 6.54 12.48
CA LEU A 104 -9.93 7.83 12.97
C LEU A 104 -10.96 8.52 13.88
N GLU A 105 -10.48 9.26 14.87
CA GLU A 105 -11.30 9.97 15.85
C GLU A 105 -12.14 11.09 15.21
N ARG A 106 -11.59 11.75 14.18
CA ARG A 106 -12.21 12.91 13.54
C ARG A 106 -12.53 12.61 12.07
N ARG A 107 -13.65 13.16 11.60
CA ARG A 107 -13.96 13.18 10.16
C ARG A 107 -12.92 14.01 9.42
N TYR A 108 -12.56 13.57 8.21
CA TYR A 108 -11.56 14.22 7.35
C TYR A 108 -10.14 14.31 7.96
N GLN A 109 -9.88 13.53 9.02
CA GLN A 109 -8.53 13.37 9.53
C GLN A 109 -7.67 12.67 8.47
N GLU A 110 -6.44 13.14 8.35
CA GLU A 110 -5.41 12.55 7.51
C GLU A 110 -4.96 11.20 8.07
N ILE A 111 -4.71 10.24 7.19
CA ILE A 111 -4.23 8.92 7.60
C ILE A 111 -2.72 9.00 7.81
N ARG A 112 -2.28 8.71 9.02
CA ARG A 112 -0.86 8.60 9.38
C ARG A 112 -0.42 7.13 9.29
N ALA A 113 0.88 6.89 9.12
CA ALA A 113 1.43 5.53 9.10
C ALA A 113 1.02 4.71 10.33
N THR A 114 1.00 5.35 11.50
CA THR A 114 0.57 4.76 12.77
C THR A 114 -0.88 4.28 12.76
N ASP A 115 -1.68 4.76 11.81
CA ASP A 115 -3.08 4.40 11.69
C ASP A 115 -3.27 3.15 10.84
N VAL A 116 -2.28 2.80 10.02
CA VAL A 116 -2.35 1.77 8.99
C VAL A 116 -1.87 0.42 9.53
N TYR A 117 -2.67 -0.61 9.28
CA TYR A 117 -2.31 -2.01 9.54
C TYR A 117 -1.80 -2.72 8.28
N ILE A 118 -2.48 -2.53 7.15
CA ILE A 118 -2.11 -3.10 5.85
C ILE A 118 -1.90 -1.97 4.86
N ALA A 119 -0.74 -1.93 4.21
CA ALA A 119 -0.51 -1.15 2.99
C ALA A 119 -0.28 -2.11 1.81
N GLY A 120 -1.04 -1.94 0.73
CA GLY A 120 -1.04 -2.84 -0.41
C GLY A 120 -0.66 -2.15 -1.72
N GLU A 121 0.12 -2.83 -2.54
CA GLU A 121 0.53 -2.38 -3.87
C GLU A 121 0.19 -3.43 -4.93
N VAL A 122 -0.46 -2.99 -6.00
CA VAL A 122 -0.75 -3.79 -7.18
C VAL A 122 0.39 -3.59 -8.17
N LEU A 123 1.19 -4.65 -8.35
CA LEU A 123 2.36 -4.64 -9.18
C LEU A 123 1.98 -4.92 -10.64
N SER A 124 2.37 -4.00 -11.50
CA SER A 124 2.33 -4.13 -12.96
C SER A 124 3.72 -4.45 -13.52
N PRO A 125 3.82 -4.94 -14.77
CA PRO A 125 5.12 -5.14 -15.44
C PRO A 125 5.97 -3.86 -15.56
N SER A 126 5.38 -2.68 -15.36
CA SER A 126 6.10 -1.39 -15.45
C SER A 126 6.79 -0.98 -14.14
N ASN A 127 6.49 -1.65 -13.03
CA ASN A 127 7.15 -1.41 -11.74
C ASN A 127 8.54 -2.03 -11.76
N THR A 128 9.58 -1.23 -11.49
CA THR A 128 10.93 -1.75 -11.36
C THR A 128 11.14 -2.31 -9.95
N GLU A 129 11.98 -3.34 -9.81
CA GLU A 129 12.35 -3.89 -8.49
C GLU A 129 12.88 -2.80 -7.54
N ARG A 130 13.62 -1.83 -8.09
CA ARG A 130 14.13 -0.68 -7.33
C ARG A 130 13.00 0.18 -6.76
N ASP A 131 11.97 0.47 -7.55
CA ASP A 131 10.86 1.32 -7.12
C ASP A 131 10.00 0.60 -6.08
N ILE A 132 9.74 -0.70 -6.29
CA ILE A 132 9.03 -1.56 -5.35
C ILE A 132 9.77 -1.59 -4.01
N GLU A 133 11.07 -1.90 -4.03
CA GLU A 133 11.88 -2.02 -2.83
C GLU A 133 12.04 -0.68 -2.10
N ALA A 134 12.12 0.43 -2.84
CA ALA A 134 12.15 1.76 -2.26
C ALA A 134 10.85 2.05 -1.50
N LYS A 135 9.67 1.83 -2.10
CA LYS A 135 8.37 2.10 -1.46
C LYS A 135 8.14 1.15 -0.26
N LYS A 136 8.41 -0.14 -0.42
CA LYS A 136 8.38 -1.16 0.64
C LYS A 136 9.19 -0.77 1.86
N THR A 137 10.38 -0.22 1.65
CA THR A 137 11.26 0.25 2.73
C THR A 137 10.67 1.42 3.48
N ARG A 138 9.99 2.34 2.79
CA ARG A 138 9.34 3.46 3.46
C ARG A 138 8.22 2.97 4.37
N TYR A 139 7.39 2.05 3.89
CA TYR A 139 6.36 1.42 4.73
C TYR A 139 6.96 0.74 5.96
N ALA A 140 8.08 0.02 5.80
CA ALA A 140 8.76 -0.63 6.92
C ALA A 140 9.31 0.39 7.91
N GLY A 141 10.01 1.42 7.41
CA GLY A 141 10.56 2.49 8.24
C GLY A 141 9.50 3.31 8.96
N ALA A 142 8.29 3.38 8.41
CA ALA A 142 7.12 4.01 9.03
C ALA A 142 6.39 3.09 10.03
N GLY A 143 6.82 1.84 10.19
CA GLY A 143 6.29 0.92 11.19
C GLY A 143 4.95 0.28 10.84
N ILE A 144 4.55 0.27 9.57
CA ILE A 144 3.30 -0.37 9.15
C ILE A 144 3.44 -1.90 9.35
N PRO A 145 2.52 -2.58 10.06
CA PRO A 145 2.70 -3.99 10.41
C PRO A 145 2.69 -4.95 9.22
N TRP A 146 1.86 -4.68 8.21
CA TRP A 146 1.66 -5.58 7.08
C TRP A 146 1.81 -4.83 5.74
N TYR A 147 2.65 -5.37 4.88
CA TYR A 147 2.79 -4.91 3.50
C TYR A 147 2.35 -6.01 2.54
N TRP A 148 1.51 -5.69 1.56
CA TRP A 148 0.97 -6.65 0.60
C TRP A 148 1.41 -6.30 -0.82
N GLU A 149 1.94 -7.27 -1.54
CA GLU A 149 2.24 -7.17 -2.97
C GLU A 149 1.26 -8.06 -3.74
N VAL A 150 0.65 -7.50 -4.79
CA VAL A 150 -0.31 -8.21 -5.63
C VAL A 150 0.16 -8.17 -7.06
N LEU A 151 0.53 -9.33 -7.61
CA LEU A 151 1.01 -9.44 -8.98
C LEU A 151 -0.15 -9.77 -9.89
N LEU A 152 -0.44 -8.89 -10.86
CA LEU A 152 -1.42 -9.16 -11.89
C LEU A 152 -0.97 -10.31 -12.81
N GLY A 153 -1.92 -11.10 -13.30
CA GLY A 153 -1.67 -12.24 -14.17
C GLY A 153 -2.18 -12.04 -15.60
N THR A 154 -1.80 -12.94 -16.50
CA THR A 154 -2.34 -12.98 -17.88
C THR A 154 -3.44 -14.01 -18.05
N GLU A 155 -3.42 -15.11 -17.29
CA GLU A 155 -4.44 -16.17 -17.33
C GLU A 155 -5.60 -15.93 -16.35
N ARG A 156 -5.28 -15.27 -15.22
CA ARG A 156 -6.24 -14.82 -14.20
C ARG A 156 -5.93 -13.38 -13.85
N PRO A 157 -6.91 -12.60 -13.37
CA PRO A 157 -6.69 -11.19 -13.03
C PRO A 157 -5.55 -11.00 -12.03
N ILE A 158 -5.47 -11.86 -11.01
CA ILE A 158 -4.36 -11.92 -10.04
C ILE A 158 -3.61 -13.24 -10.21
N SER A 159 -2.28 -13.17 -10.26
CA SER A 159 -1.39 -14.34 -10.30
C SER A 159 -0.92 -14.76 -8.91
N ILE A 160 -0.41 -13.81 -8.12
CA ILE A 160 0.20 -14.04 -6.81
C ILE A 160 -0.16 -12.90 -5.87
N VAL A 161 -0.49 -13.23 -4.62
CA VAL A 161 -0.51 -12.29 -3.51
C VAL A 161 0.56 -12.68 -2.50
N ARG A 162 1.36 -11.72 -2.05
CA ARG A 162 2.33 -11.89 -0.95
C ARG A 162 1.99 -10.96 0.19
N ALA A 163 1.92 -11.52 1.39
CA ALA A 163 1.85 -10.74 2.63
C ALA A 163 3.22 -10.76 3.31
N TYR A 164 3.66 -9.57 3.72
CA TYR A 164 4.90 -9.39 4.46
C TYR A 164 4.63 -8.84 5.86
N ALA A 165 5.27 -9.43 6.87
CA ALA A 165 5.24 -8.97 8.25
C ALA A 165 6.40 -8.00 8.52
N LEU A 166 6.14 -6.90 9.22
CA LEU A 166 7.19 -6.02 9.71
C LEU A 166 8.08 -6.77 10.71
N GLU A 167 9.39 -6.76 10.46
CA GLU A 167 10.39 -7.30 11.37
C GLU A 167 10.58 -6.31 12.52
N THR A 168 10.06 -6.64 13.71
CA THR A 168 10.15 -5.78 14.93
C THR A 168 11.47 -5.94 15.69
N GLY A 169 12.44 -6.66 15.13
CA GLY A 169 13.77 -6.86 15.66
C GLY A 169 14.76 -7.09 14.51
N HIS A 170 16.04 -7.25 14.82
CA HIS A 170 16.99 -7.70 13.81
C HIS A 170 17.16 -9.20 13.90
N GLY A 171 17.03 -9.89 12.77
CA GLY A 171 17.58 -11.24 12.63
C GLY A 171 19.03 -11.30 13.10
N ARG A 172 19.49 -12.50 13.51
CA ARG A 172 20.86 -12.65 14.01
C ARG A 172 21.87 -12.39 12.89
N LEU A 173 22.53 -11.24 12.92
CA LEU A 173 23.59 -10.89 11.99
C LEU A 173 24.97 -11.33 12.51
N PRO A 174 25.94 -11.65 11.62
CA PRO A 174 27.32 -11.86 12.01
C PRO A 174 27.90 -10.66 12.76
N ALA A 175 28.87 -10.90 13.64
CA ALA A 175 29.54 -9.84 14.39
C ALA A 175 30.14 -8.79 13.43
N GLY A 176 29.87 -7.52 13.69
CA GLY A 176 30.33 -6.39 12.87
C GLY A 176 29.43 -6.04 11.68
N VAL A 177 28.36 -6.80 11.43
CA VAL A 177 27.39 -6.49 10.37
C VAL A 177 26.18 -5.77 10.99
N SER A 178 25.83 -4.62 10.43
CA SER A 178 24.62 -3.87 10.77
C SER A 178 23.66 -3.88 9.59
N PRO A 179 22.34 -3.96 9.82
CA PRO A 179 21.38 -3.89 8.74
C PRO A 179 21.45 -2.48 8.11
N LEU A 180 21.33 -2.43 6.78
CA LEU A 180 21.30 -1.16 6.05
C LEU A 180 20.08 -0.30 6.46
N ARG A 181 18.99 -0.96 6.88
CA ARG A 181 17.70 -0.34 7.18
C ARG A 181 17.28 -0.64 8.62
N PRO A 182 16.66 0.33 9.31
CA PRO A 182 16.24 0.17 10.69
C PRO A 182 15.07 -0.81 10.86
N ALA A 183 14.28 -1.01 9.81
CA ALA A 183 13.17 -1.95 9.76
C ALA A 183 13.09 -2.60 8.37
N ASN A 184 12.66 -3.87 8.34
CA ASN A 184 12.49 -4.64 7.11
C ASN A 184 11.19 -5.44 7.17
N TYR A 185 10.81 -6.00 6.03
CA TYR A 185 9.67 -6.90 5.89
C TYR A 185 10.14 -8.33 5.62
N VAL A 186 9.49 -9.31 6.23
CA VAL A 186 9.70 -10.74 5.97
C VAL A 186 8.45 -11.35 5.34
N VAL A 187 8.60 -12.25 4.38
CA VAL A 187 7.45 -12.95 3.77
C VAL A 187 6.73 -13.76 4.83
N ALA A 188 5.45 -13.49 5.05
CA ALA A 188 4.59 -14.15 6.03
C ALA A 188 3.50 -15.01 5.37
N GLY A 189 3.23 -14.79 4.08
CA GLY A 189 2.31 -15.61 3.29
C GLY A 189 2.47 -15.35 1.80
N GLU A 190 2.22 -16.38 1.00
CA GLU A 190 2.16 -16.32 -0.45
C GLU A 190 1.01 -17.21 -0.94
N TRP A 191 0.16 -16.67 -1.81
CA TRP A 191 -0.96 -17.38 -2.41
C TRP A 191 -0.93 -17.18 -3.92
N ALA A 192 -0.66 -18.26 -4.64
CA ALA A 192 -0.74 -18.29 -6.10
C ALA A 192 -2.14 -18.75 -6.52
N SER A 193 -2.77 -18.02 -7.45
CA SER A 193 -4.15 -18.31 -7.90
C SER A 193 -4.28 -19.61 -8.68
N ALA A 194 -3.17 -20.11 -9.21
CA ALA A 194 -3.09 -21.43 -9.85
C ALA A 194 -2.97 -22.59 -8.84
N GLN A 195 -2.67 -22.32 -7.56
CA GLN A 195 -2.30 -23.35 -6.57
C GLN A 195 -3.19 -23.36 -5.32
N THR A 196 -3.99 -22.32 -5.11
CA THR A 196 -4.79 -22.12 -3.90
C THR A 196 -6.22 -21.73 -4.28
N ASP A 197 -7.18 -21.91 -3.38
CA ASP A 197 -8.58 -21.51 -3.60
C ASP A 197 -8.85 -20.03 -3.26
N GLY A 198 -7.89 -19.37 -2.60
CA GLY A 198 -7.97 -17.97 -2.20
C GLY A 198 -6.86 -17.56 -1.24
N ILE A 199 -7.00 -16.35 -0.72
CA ILE A 199 -6.13 -15.78 0.30
C ILE A 199 -6.67 -16.17 1.67
N THR A 200 -5.82 -16.78 2.49
CA THR A 200 -6.13 -17.12 3.89
C THR A 200 -5.02 -16.62 4.80
N PHE A 201 -5.34 -15.62 5.62
CA PHE A 201 -4.39 -15.00 6.53
C PHE A 201 -5.07 -14.60 7.84
N ASP A 202 -4.41 -14.71 8.99
CA ASP A 202 -5.06 -14.51 10.30
C ASP A 202 -4.86 -13.11 10.91
N PHE A 203 -4.10 -12.25 10.24
CA PHE A 203 -3.75 -10.92 10.73
C PHE A 203 -4.13 -9.81 9.74
N PRO A 204 -4.44 -8.58 10.22
CA PRO A 204 -4.65 -8.21 11.62
C PRO A 204 -5.96 -8.76 12.21
N PHE A 205 -6.81 -9.34 11.36
CA PHE A 205 -8.00 -10.10 11.68
C PHE A 205 -8.10 -11.29 10.71
N PRO A 206 -9.00 -12.27 10.92
CA PRO A 206 -9.18 -13.37 9.98
C PRO A 206 -9.59 -12.87 8.58
N ILE A 207 -8.68 -12.99 7.63
CA ILE A 207 -8.87 -12.70 6.21
C ILE A 207 -9.06 -14.02 5.48
N ARG A 208 -10.21 -14.14 4.80
CA ARG A 208 -10.57 -15.27 3.94
C ARG A 208 -11.20 -14.68 2.68
N ILE A 209 -10.46 -14.71 1.58
CA ILE A 209 -10.87 -14.11 0.30
C ILE A 209 -10.72 -15.17 -0.80
N PRO A 210 -11.81 -15.84 -1.22
CA PRO A 210 -11.76 -16.75 -2.35
C PRO A 210 -11.44 -15.97 -3.64
N TRP A 211 -10.74 -16.61 -4.59
CA TRP A 211 -10.38 -15.94 -5.85
C TRP A 211 -11.58 -15.44 -6.64
N SER A 212 -12.74 -16.09 -6.51
CA SER A 212 -14.00 -15.69 -7.16
C SER A 212 -14.48 -14.28 -6.81
N GLU A 213 -13.98 -13.69 -5.73
CA GLU A 213 -14.29 -12.31 -5.35
C GLU A 213 -13.30 -11.28 -5.89
N LEU A 214 -12.20 -11.76 -6.47
CA LEU A 214 -11.15 -10.93 -7.07
C LEU A 214 -11.12 -11.10 -8.59
N GLU A 215 -12.22 -11.61 -9.17
CA GLU A 215 -12.46 -11.65 -10.60
C GLU A 215 -13.04 -10.30 -11.05
N PHE A 216 -12.53 -9.75 -12.14
CA PHE A 216 -12.96 -8.48 -12.74
C PHE A 216 -12.75 -8.49 -14.26
#